data_AF-A0A359M4Y5-F1
#
_entry.id   AF-A0A359M4Y5-F1
#
_cell.length_a   1.000
_cell.length_b   1.000
_cell.length_c   1.000
_cell.angle_alpha   90.00
_cell.angle_beta   90.00
_cell.angle_gamma   90.00
#
_symmetry.space_group_name_H-M   'P 1'
#
loop_
_entity.id
_entity.type
_entity.pdbx_description
1 polymer ?
#
loop_
_entity_poly.entity_id
_entity_poly.type
_entity_poly.pdbx_seq_one_letter_code
_entity_poly.pdbx_strand_id
1 'polypeptide(L)'
;MFQIDFSAAKKPVIAGIDLGTTNSLVAFMDLTGPKVIAGAAGERLVPSIVSLTQDGEMLVGESARAALISHPERSVYSVKRLMGKGIADVGEDLSLFPFRIAEGSESVLRLSLGERTFTPPEISAYVLRQLKLNAEAHLGQPVTQAVITVPAYFNDAQRQATKDAGRIAGLDVLRLVNEPTAASLAYGLDKRKDGVVAVYDLGGGTFDISILRLKDGIFEVLATNGDTHLGGDDIDNRLIRIALEDIATEWGADLSGNGEAVQLLRRAVIAAKEQLSFVPAANIELEYRGRRYQRELKRELFENLIRDIVDRTLGPCRQCLMDAGLAPDQIDEVVMV
;
A
#
# COMPACT_ATOMS: atom_id res chain seq x y z
N MET A 1 27.57 46.87 20.03
CA MET A 1 27.72 45.76 19.06
C MET A 1 26.47 44.91 19.18
N PHE A 2 25.48 45.12 18.31
CA PHE A 2 24.26 44.32 18.32
C PHE A 2 24.57 42.98 17.66
N GLN A 3 24.68 41.93 18.45
CA GLN A 3 24.78 40.57 17.97
C GLN A 3 23.36 40.13 17.60
N ILE A 4 23.03 40.17 16.31
CA ILE A 4 21.81 39.56 15.80
C ILE A 4 22.07 38.06 15.79
N ASP A 5 21.41 37.35 16.69
CA ASP A 5 21.41 35.90 16.73
C ASP A 5 20.64 35.37 15.50
N PHE A 6 21.36 34.77 14.56
CA PHE A 6 20.81 34.10 13.38
C PHE A 6 20.41 32.64 13.65
N SER A 7 20.38 32.19 14.91
CA SER A 7 19.75 30.92 15.27
C SER A 7 18.23 31.04 15.19
N ALA A 8 17.72 31.28 13.98
CA ALA A 8 16.34 30.94 13.68
C ALA A 8 16.21 29.45 13.97
N ALA A 9 15.57 29.11 15.10
CA ALA A 9 15.20 27.74 15.41
C ALA A 9 14.58 27.16 14.13
N LYS A 10 15.25 26.16 13.53
CA LYS A 10 14.76 25.56 12.29
C LYS A 10 13.31 25.15 12.55
N LYS A 11 12.38 25.72 11.78
CA LYS A 11 10.96 25.40 11.94
C LYS A 11 10.81 23.88 11.85
N PRO A 12 10.04 23.24 12.76
CA PRO A 12 9.82 21.82 12.70
C PRO A 12 9.22 21.46 11.34
N VAL A 13 9.85 20.50 10.65
CA VAL A 13 9.33 20.00 9.38
C VAL A 13 8.25 18.98 9.69
N ILE A 14 7.09 19.17 9.06
CA ILE A 14 5.98 18.23 9.10
C ILE A 14 6.08 17.38 7.84
N ALA A 15 6.28 16.08 8.01
CA ALA A 15 6.28 15.13 6.89
C ALA A 15 4.84 14.79 6.48
N GLY A 16 4.56 14.75 5.18
CA GLY A 16 3.38 14.10 4.62
C GLY A 16 3.72 12.67 4.24
N ILE A 17 3.08 11.69 4.86
CA ILE A 17 3.36 10.28 4.62
C ILE A 17 2.12 9.63 4.04
N ASP A 18 2.30 9.00 2.87
CA ASP A 18 1.35 8.03 2.38
C ASP A 18 1.78 6.63 2.83
N LEU A 19 0.98 6.02 3.71
CA LEU A 19 1.21 4.67 4.21
C LEU A 19 0.34 3.69 3.42
N GLY A 20 0.84 3.24 2.27
CA GLY A 20 0.09 2.35 1.38
C GLY A 20 0.27 0.86 1.69
N THR A 21 -0.61 0.04 1.12
CA THR A 21 -0.60 -1.42 1.32
C THR A 21 0.64 -2.07 0.73
N THR A 22 1.02 -1.67 -0.48
CA THR A 22 2.16 -2.24 -1.22
C THR A 22 3.39 -1.35 -1.14
N ASN A 23 3.21 -0.05 -1.30
CA ASN A 23 4.27 0.95 -1.27
C ASN A 23 3.85 2.10 -0.38
N SER A 24 4.83 2.76 0.21
CA SER A 24 4.66 3.99 0.97
C SER A 24 5.59 5.06 0.43
N LEU A 25 5.26 6.34 0.66
CA LEU A 25 6.15 7.45 0.32
C LEU A 25 6.09 8.54 1.38
N VAL A 26 7.10 9.41 1.35
CA VAL A 26 7.17 10.58 2.21
C VAL A 26 7.47 11.83 1.40
N ALA A 27 6.79 12.90 1.74
CA ALA A 27 6.88 14.20 1.11
C ALA A 27 7.03 15.31 2.15
N PHE A 28 7.52 16.46 1.72
CA PHE A 28 7.55 17.69 2.50
C PHE A 28 7.15 18.89 1.64
N MET A 29 6.83 20.00 2.29
CA MET A 29 6.54 21.26 1.62
C MET A 29 7.74 22.19 1.73
N ASP A 30 8.22 22.69 0.60
CA ASP A 30 9.16 23.81 0.55
C ASP A 30 8.50 25.07 -0.04
N LEU A 31 9.29 26.13 -0.27
CA LEU A 31 8.79 27.40 -0.83
C LEU A 31 8.24 27.26 -2.27
N THR A 32 8.56 26.18 -2.97
CA THR A 32 8.16 25.89 -4.35
C THR A 32 6.99 24.90 -4.43
N GLY A 33 6.61 24.29 -3.31
CA GLY A 33 5.47 23.36 -3.22
C GLY A 33 5.86 21.97 -2.66
N PRO A 34 5.02 20.96 -2.87
CA PRO A 34 5.27 19.61 -2.38
C PRO A 34 6.44 18.95 -3.11
N LYS A 35 7.30 18.25 -2.36
CA LYS A 35 8.42 17.46 -2.87
C LYS A 35 8.38 16.07 -2.25
N VAL A 36 8.40 15.04 -3.10
CA VAL A 36 8.58 13.65 -2.68
C VAL A 36 10.05 13.41 -2.39
N ILE A 37 10.33 12.79 -1.25
CA ILE A 37 11.68 12.47 -0.80
C ILE A 37 12.07 11.10 -1.33
N ALA A 38 13.23 11.01 -1.96
CA ALA A 38 13.81 9.75 -2.38
C ALA A 38 14.57 9.08 -1.23
N GLY A 39 14.58 7.76 -1.21
CA GLY A 39 15.46 6.95 -0.38
C GLY A 39 16.91 6.99 -0.87
N ALA A 40 17.78 6.24 -0.19
CA ALA A 40 19.22 6.28 -0.43
C ALA A 40 19.64 5.82 -1.84
N ALA A 41 18.85 4.96 -2.49
CA ALA A 41 19.10 4.48 -3.86
C ALA A 41 18.33 5.28 -4.93
N GLY A 42 17.69 6.41 -4.55
CA GLY A 42 16.98 7.31 -5.46
C GLY A 42 15.53 6.92 -5.74
N GLU A 43 15.06 5.82 -5.18
CA GLU A 43 13.67 5.38 -5.23
C GLU A 43 12.76 6.33 -4.42
N ARG A 44 11.59 6.67 -4.97
CA ARG A 44 10.61 7.54 -4.28
C ARG A 44 9.56 6.76 -3.50
N LEU A 45 9.44 5.47 -3.79
CA LEU A 45 8.52 4.55 -3.14
C LEU A 45 9.35 3.58 -2.31
N VAL A 46 8.88 3.33 -1.09
CA VAL A 46 9.42 2.31 -0.19
C VAL A 46 8.42 1.17 -0.14
N PRO A 47 8.79 -0.07 -0.51
CA PRO A 47 7.90 -1.21 -0.34
C PRO A 47 7.43 -1.33 1.12
N SER A 48 6.14 -1.53 1.32
CA SER A 48 5.53 -1.76 2.64
C SER A 48 5.76 -3.21 3.09
N ILE A 49 7.03 -3.62 3.11
CA ILE A 49 7.50 -4.96 3.43
C ILE A 49 8.47 -4.86 4.60
N VAL A 50 8.33 -5.76 5.56
CA VAL A 50 9.16 -5.83 6.76
C VAL A 50 9.60 -7.28 6.94
N SER A 51 10.90 -7.53 7.19
CA SER A 51 11.45 -8.87 7.38
C SER A 51 12.35 -8.95 8.60
N LEU A 52 12.22 -10.00 9.41
CA LEU A 52 13.07 -10.26 10.57
C LEU A 52 14.22 -11.21 10.20
N THR A 53 15.46 -10.73 10.29
CA THR A 53 16.65 -11.56 10.05
C THR A 53 16.85 -12.60 11.15
N GLN A 54 17.67 -13.61 10.90
CA GLN A 54 18.01 -14.64 11.89
C GLN A 54 18.66 -14.04 13.14
N ASP A 55 19.45 -12.98 12.96
CA ASP A 55 20.15 -12.26 14.05
C ASP A 55 19.24 -11.26 14.81
N GLY A 56 17.96 -11.18 14.44
CA GLY A 56 16.96 -10.36 15.14
C GLY A 56 16.82 -8.92 14.63
N GLU A 57 17.51 -8.57 13.54
CA GLU A 57 17.41 -7.26 12.88
C GLU A 57 16.13 -7.17 12.03
N MET A 58 15.55 -5.97 11.96
CA MET A 58 14.36 -5.70 11.15
C MET A 58 14.77 -4.98 9.86
N LEU A 59 14.61 -5.68 8.74
CA LEU A 59 14.74 -5.12 7.40
C LEU A 59 13.42 -4.48 6.96
N VAL A 60 13.49 -3.43 6.16
CA VAL A 60 12.32 -2.68 5.67
C VAL A 60 12.53 -2.27 4.21
N GLY A 61 11.46 -2.26 3.41
CA GLY A 61 11.52 -1.81 2.01
C GLY A 61 12.21 -2.82 1.10
N GLU A 62 13.10 -2.34 0.24
CA GLU A 62 13.78 -3.19 -0.76
C GLU A 62 14.66 -4.28 -0.10
N SER A 63 15.29 -4.00 1.05
CA SER A 63 16.06 -5.02 1.78
C SER A 63 15.16 -6.14 2.31
N ALA A 64 13.96 -5.80 2.81
CA ALA A 64 12.96 -6.78 3.22
C ALA A 64 12.37 -7.53 2.01
N ARG A 65 12.16 -6.84 0.89
CA ARG A 65 11.69 -7.46 -0.37
C ARG A 65 12.68 -8.49 -0.90
N ALA A 66 13.98 -8.24 -0.79
CA ALA A 66 15.01 -9.20 -1.14
C ALA A 66 15.01 -10.40 -0.18
N ALA A 67 14.86 -10.15 1.12
CA ALA A 67 14.80 -11.20 2.15
C ALA A 67 13.55 -12.09 2.06
N LEU A 68 12.40 -11.53 1.62
CA LEU A 68 11.13 -12.23 1.44
C LEU A 68 11.26 -13.48 0.54
N ILE A 69 12.16 -13.45 -0.44
CA ILE A 69 12.39 -14.59 -1.34
C ILE A 69 12.95 -15.79 -0.58
N SER A 70 13.95 -15.57 0.27
CA SER A 70 14.65 -16.64 0.99
C SER A 70 14.03 -17.00 2.34
N HIS A 71 13.35 -16.05 2.98
CA HIS A 71 12.75 -16.20 4.32
C HIS A 71 11.31 -15.68 4.35
N PRO A 72 10.39 -16.27 3.55
CA PRO A 72 9.03 -15.77 3.41
C PRO A 72 8.22 -15.80 4.72
N GLU A 73 8.49 -16.77 5.60
CA GLU A 73 7.83 -16.93 6.90
C GLU A 73 8.24 -15.88 7.93
N ARG A 74 9.33 -15.15 7.67
CA ARG A 74 9.86 -14.07 8.52
C ARG A 74 9.55 -12.68 7.97
N SER A 75 8.76 -12.62 6.90
CA SER A 75 8.45 -11.40 6.17
C SER A 75 6.95 -11.10 6.17
N VAL A 76 6.59 -9.83 6.32
CA VAL A 76 5.21 -9.34 6.25
C VAL A 76 5.10 -8.29 5.16
N TYR A 77 4.05 -8.41 4.35
CA TYR A 77 3.62 -7.44 3.35
C TYR A 77 2.09 -7.28 3.42
N SER A 78 1.54 -6.27 2.77
CA SER A 78 0.11 -5.95 2.78
C SER A 78 -0.51 -5.81 4.19
N VAL A 79 0.31 -5.46 5.19
CA VAL A 79 -0.10 -5.37 6.60
C VAL A 79 -1.23 -4.36 6.84
N LYS A 80 -1.39 -3.38 5.94
CA LYS A 80 -2.46 -2.39 6.00
C LYS A 80 -3.85 -3.04 5.98
N ARG A 81 -4.02 -4.19 5.32
CA ARG A 81 -5.27 -4.98 5.32
C ARG A 81 -5.65 -5.50 6.71
N LEU A 82 -4.69 -5.54 7.65
CA LEU A 82 -4.85 -6.08 9.00
C LEU A 82 -4.99 -5.00 10.09
N MET A 83 -4.82 -3.72 9.71
CA MET A 83 -4.86 -2.62 10.66
C MET A 83 -6.24 -2.51 11.31
N GLY A 84 -6.29 -2.50 12.64
CA GLY A 84 -7.53 -2.34 13.42
C GLY A 84 -8.52 -3.51 13.34
N LYS A 85 -8.12 -4.66 12.79
CA LYS A 85 -8.97 -5.86 12.65
C LYS A 85 -8.72 -6.89 13.75
N GLY A 86 -9.76 -7.63 14.11
CA GLY A 86 -9.67 -8.83 14.95
C GLY A 86 -9.52 -10.10 14.11
N ILE A 87 -9.19 -11.23 14.72
CA ILE A 87 -8.96 -12.49 14.00
C ILE A 87 -10.17 -12.97 13.17
N ALA A 88 -11.39 -12.67 13.64
CA ALA A 88 -12.63 -13.01 12.95
C ALA A 88 -12.80 -12.26 11.60
N ASP A 89 -12.17 -11.09 11.47
CA ASP A 89 -12.28 -10.24 10.28
C ASP A 89 -11.29 -10.61 9.16
N VAL A 90 -10.33 -11.50 9.44
CA VAL A 90 -9.19 -11.82 8.54
C VAL A 90 -9.26 -13.25 7.99
N GLY A 91 -10.28 -14.03 8.35
CA GLY A 91 -10.34 -15.49 8.16
C GLY A 91 -9.73 -16.04 6.87
N GLU A 92 -10.25 -15.65 5.70
CA GLU A 92 -9.79 -16.17 4.40
C GLU A 92 -8.47 -15.55 3.93
N ASP A 93 -8.24 -14.27 4.25
CA ASP A 93 -7.05 -13.50 3.83
C ASP A 93 -5.75 -14.13 4.33
N LEU A 94 -5.78 -14.76 5.51
CA LEU A 94 -4.59 -15.36 6.13
C LEU A 94 -4.01 -16.51 5.32
N SER A 95 -4.84 -17.21 4.56
CA SER A 95 -4.38 -18.30 3.69
C SER A 95 -3.52 -17.81 2.52
N LEU A 96 -3.62 -16.51 2.19
CA LEU A 96 -2.92 -15.88 1.07
C LEU A 96 -1.52 -15.39 1.45
N PHE A 97 -1.21 -15.32 2.75
CA PHE A 97 0.03 -14.76 3.25
C PHE A 97 0.98 -15.84 3.80
N PRO A 98 2.30 -15.70 3.58
CA PRO A 98 3.29 -16.66 4.08
C PRO A 98 3.56 -16.51 5.59
N PHE A 99 3.22 -15.36 6.18
CA PHE A 99 3.35 -15.11 7.61
C PHE A 99 2.20 -15.73 8.40
N ARG A 100 2.45 -16.09 9.67
CA ARG A 100 1.49 -16.77 10.52
C ARG A 100 0.88 -15.82 11.55
N ILE A 101 -0.38 -16.03 11.91
CA ILE A 101 -0.93 -15.46 13.14
C ILE A 101 -0.27 -16.13 14.34
N ALA A 102 0.10 -15.34 15.33
CA ALA A 102 0.62 -15.84 16.59
C ALA A 102 -0.49 -16.44 17.47
N GLU A 103 -0.16 -17.47 18.24
CA GLU A 103 -1.07 -18.04 19.25
C GLU A 103 -1.51 -16.98 20.27
N GLY A 104 -2.74 -17.08 20.77
CA GLY A 104 -3.31 -16.12 21.72
C GLY A 104 -3.77 -14.78 21.11
N SER A 105 -3.93 -14.70 19.79
CA SER A 105 -4.45 -13.51 19.08
C SER A 105 -5.98 -13.30 19.20
N GLU A 106 -6.59 -13.81 20.28
CA GLU A 106 -8.05 -13.81 20.48
C GLU A 106 -8.62 -12.41 20.68
N SER A 107 -7.86 -11.51 21.32
CA SER A 107 -8.26 -10.13 21.60
C SER A 107 -7.55 -9.10 20.74
N VAL A 108 -6.29 -9.34 20.37
CA VAL A 108 -5.48 -8.46 19.53
C VAL A 108 -4.74 -9.31 18.50
N LEU A 109 -4.92 -8.98 17.22
CA LEU A 109 -4.22 -9.66 16.14
C LEU A 109 -2.71 -9.48 16.28
N ARG A 110 -1.97 -10.60 16.29
CA ARG A 110 -0.51 -10.62 16.27
C ARG A 110 0.00 -11.52 15.15
N LEU A 111 1.09 -11.10 14.55
CA LEU A 111 1.82 -11.79 13.49
C LEU A 111 3.11 -12.37 14.07
N SER A 112 3.41 -13.61 13.74
CA SER A 112 4.65 -14.28 14.10
C SER A 112 5.67 -14.11 12.99
N LEU A 113 6.82 -13.53 13.31
CA LEU A 113 8.00 -13.47 12.45
C LEU A 113 9.12 -14.18 13.19
N GLY A 114 9.41 -15.43 12.79
CA GLY A 114 10.26 -16.33 13.60
C GLY A 114 9.65 -16.55 14.98
N GLU A 115 10.45 -16.34 16.03
CA GLU A 115 10.03 -16.51 17.44
C GLU A 115 9.44 -15.23 18.07
N ARG A 116 9.38 -14.13 17.31
CA ARG A 116 8.88 -12.84 17.79
C ARG A 116 7.48 -12.60 17.26
N THR A 117 6.67 -11.89 18.06
CA THR A 117 5.31 -11.52 17.69
C THR A 117 5.18 -10.01 17.62
N PHE A 118 4.39 -9.54 16.66
CA PHE A 118 4.18 -8.13 16.39
C PHE A 118 2.72 -7.88 16.05
N THR A 119 2.19 -6.74 16.49
CA THR A 119 0.89 -6.24 16.06
C THR A 119 1.01 -5.54 14.69
N PRO A 120 -0.08 -5.45 13.91
CA PRO A 120 -0.08 -4.69 12.65
C PRO A 120 0.42 -3.23 12.77
N PRO A 121 0.09 -2.48 13.85
CA PRO A 121 0.68 -1.16 14.10
C PRO A 121 2.20 -1.18 14.29
N GLU A 122 2.76 -2.18 14.97
CA GLU A 122 4.21 -2.29 15.17
C GLU A 122 4.94 -2.58 13.86
N ILE A 123 4.39 -3.45 13.00
CA ILE A 123 4.93 -3.68 11.65
C ILE A 123 4.87 -2.40 10.82
N SER A 124 3.72 -1.72 10.79
CA SER A 124 3.56 -0.45 10.07
C SER A 124 4.50 0.63 10.60
N ALA A 125 4.80 0.64 11.90
CA ALA A 125 5.75 1.56 12.50
C ALA A 125 7.19 1.37 11.98
N TYR A 126 7.60 0.15 11.59
CA TYR A 126 8.89 -0.04 10.92
C TYR A 126 8.95 0.65 9.56
N VAL A 127 7.86 0.59 8.77
CA VAL A 127 7.75 1.32 7.49
C VAL A 127 7.79 2.83 7.73
N LEU A 128 7.03 3.33 8.69
CA LEU A 128 7.02 4.76 9.06
C LEU A 128 8.39 5.24 9.56
N ARG A 129 9.12 4.41 10.33
CA ARG A 129 10.50 4.71 10.74
C ARG A 129 11.44 4.80 9.55
N GLN A 130 11.34 3.91 8.57
CA GLN A 130 12.17 3.99 7.37
C GLN A 130 11.91 5.28 6.59
N LEU A 131 10.65 5.67 6.43
CA LEU A 131 10.28 6.93 5.78
C LEU A 131 10.77 8.16 6.56
N LYS A 132 10.64 8.14 7.89
CA LYS A 132 11.21 9.16 8.76
C LYS A 132 12.73 9.27 8.57
N LEU A 133 13.46 8.15 8.58
CA LEU A 133 14.92 8.14 8.38
C LEU A 133 15.30 8.70 7.01
N ASN A 134 14.56 8.36 5.95
CA ASN A 134 14.78 8.92 4.62
C ASN A 134 14.59 10.46 4.64
N ALA A 135 13.55 10.95 5.32
CA ALA A 135 13.30 12.38 5.45
C ALA A 135 14.37 13.10 6.29
N GLU A 136 14.81 12.53 7.40
CA GLU A 136 15.88 13.08 8.24
C GLU A 136 17.22 13.15 7.48
N ALA A 137 17.55 12.10 6.73
CA ALA A 137 18.75 12.06 5.89
C ALA A 137 18.70 13.13 4.78
N HIS A 138 17.54 13.31 4.14
CA HIS A 138 17.34 14.31 3.08
C HIS A 138 17.41 15.75 3.61
N LEU A 139 16.79 16.02 4.77
CA LEU A 139 16.64 17.37 5.32
C LEU A 139 17.81 17.78 6.24
N GLY A 140 18.64 16.83 6.67
CA GLY A 140 19.75 17.08 7.60
C GLY A 140 19.29 17.58 8.97
N GLN A 141 18.10 17.16 9.42
CA GLN A 141 17.53 17.49 10.72
C GLN A 141 16.49 16.46 11.16
N PRO A 142 16.20 16.35 12.48
CA PRO A 142 15.16 15.45 12.99
C PRO A 142 13.77 15.77 12.43
N VAL A 143 12.98 14.72 12.18
CA VAL A 143 11.58 14.81 11.74
C VAL A 143 10.71 14.15 12.79
N THR A 144 10.00 14.97 13.57
CA THR A 144 9.22 14.50 14.72
C THR A 144 7.72 14.60 14.51
N GLN A 145 7.25 15.26 13.45
CA GLN A 145 5.82 15.50 13.21
C GLN A 145 5.41 15.01 11.83
N ALA A 146 4.23 14.41 11.75
CA ALA A 146 3.71 13.90 10.49
C ALA A 146 2.19 14.09 10.32
N VAL A 147 1.79 14.23 9.06
CA VAL A 147 0.43 13.96 8.57
C VAL A 147 0.48 12.62 7.84
N ILE A 148 -0.39 11.69 8.21
CA ILE A 148 -0.40 10.33 7.66
C ILE A 148 -1.73 10.09 6.93
N THR A 149 -1.68 9.50 5.75
CA THR A 149 -2.88 9.12 4.99
C THR A 149 -3.58 7.89 5.57
N VAL A 150 -4.90 7.81 5.40
CA VAL A 150 -5.71 6.62 5.67
C VAL A 150 -6.83 6.52 4.62
N PRO A 151 -7.36 5.31 4.32
CA PRO A 151 -8.54 5.16 3.48
C PRO A 151 -9.73 5.92 4.06
N ALA A 152 -10.61 6.44 3.21
CA ALA A 152 -11.73 7.27 3.67
C ALA A 152 -12.71 6.47 4.54
N TYR A 153 -12.95 5.20 4.21
CA TYR A 153 -13.85 4.31 4.94
C TYR A 153 -13.28 3.76 6.26
N PHE A 154 -12.00 4.02 6.58
CA PHE A 154 -11.40 3.49 7.81
C PHE A 154 -12.22 3.90 9.04
N ASN A 155 -12.60 2.90 9.84
CA ASN A 155 -13.31 3.11 11.10
C ASN A 155 -12.38 3.64 12.21
N ASP A 156 -12.94 3.96 13.36
CA ASP A 156 -12.20 4.52 14.49
C ASP A 156 -11.04 3.63 14.97
N ALA A 157 -11.22 2.30 14.98
CA ALA A 157 -10.17 1.36 15.39
C ALA A 157 -9.00 1.35 14.39
N GLN A 158 -9.27 1.38 13.10
CA GLN A 158 -8.23 1.40 12.05
C GLN A 158 -7.48 2.74 12.02
N ARG A 159 -8.20 3.85 12.21
CA ARG A 159 -7.60 5.19 12.36
C ARG A 159 -6.73 5.25 13.62
N GLN A 160 -7.19 4.71 14.74
CA GLN A 160 -6.42 4.67 15.97
C GLN A 160 -5.17 3.81 15.82
N ALA A 161 -5.28 2.63 15.22
CA ALA A 161 -4.15 1.76 14.91
C ALA A 161 -3.08 2.47 14.05
N THR A 162 -3.49 3.28 13.08
CA THR A 162 -2.57 4.06 12.23
C THR A 162 -1.87 5.18 13.02
N LYS A 163 -2.59 5.88 13.92
CA LYS A 163 -1.99 6.86 14.83
C LYS A 163 -0.97 6.21 15.77
N ASP A 164 -1.30 5.03 16.30
CA ASP A 164 -0.43 4.30 17.19
C ASP A 164 0.84 3.82 16.47
N ALA A 165 0.72 3.37 15.21
CA ALA A 165 1.90 3.08 14.36
C ALA A 165 2.82 4.30 14.23
N GLY A 166 2.25 5.50 13.98
CA GLY A 166 3.00 6.75 13.95
C GLY A 166 3.70 7.05 15.29
N ARG A 167 2.99 6.90 16.41
CA ARG A 167 3.57 7.10 17.75
C ARG A 167 4.73 6.13 18.02
N ILE A 168 4.56 4.84 17.70
CA ILE A 168 5.60 3.80 17.85
C ILE A 168 6.82 4.10 16.95
N ALA A 169 6.60 4.76 15.81
CA ALA A 169 7.67 5.22 14.92
C ALA A 169 8.39 6.49 15.42
N GLY A 170 7.95 7.08 16.54
CA GLY A 170 8.49 8.32 17.08
C GLY A 170 8.07 9.54 16.25
N LEU A 171 6.85 9.52 15.73
CA LEU A 171 6.19 10.64 15.06
C LEU A 171 4.99 11.11 15.90
N ASP A 172 4.91 12.42 16.12
CA ASP A 172 3.71 13.12 16.57
C ASP A 172 2.76 13.27 15.38
N VAL A 173 1.69 12.48 15.38
CA VAL A 173 0.71 12.42 14.29
C VAL A 173 -0.27 13.57 14.46
N LEU A 174 0.03 14.69 13.80
CA LEU A 174 -0.75 15.93 13.87
C LEU A 174 -2.15 15.77 13.27
N ARG A 175 -2.24 14.98 12.21
CA ARG A 175 -3.51 14.74 11.50
C ARG A 175 -3.45 13.42 10.73
N LEU A 176 -4.58 12.72 10.70
CA LEU A 176 -4.85 11.74 9.66
C LEU A 176 -5.64 12.42 8.55
N VAL A 177 -5.23 12.22 7.31
CA VAL A 177 -5.92 12.75 6.13
C VAL A 177 -6.46 11.59 5.32
N ASN A 178 -7.67 11.73 4.80
CA ASN A 178 -8.22 10.72 3.90
C ASN A 178 -7.45 10.73 2.58
N GLU A 179 -7.03 9.56 2.12
CA GLU A 179 -6.35 9.34 0.83
C GLU A 179 -7.01 10.09 -0.34
N PRO A 180 -8.34 9.98 -0.56
CA PRO A 180 -8.97 10.67 -1.68
C PRO A 180 -8.93 12.20 -1.55
N THR A 181 -8.95 12.73 -0.33
CA THR A 181 -8.76 14.16 -0.09
C THR A 181 -7.32 14.58 -0.38
N ALA A 182 -6.33 13.78 0.03
CA ALA A 182 -4.93 14.03 -0.26
C ALA A 182 -4.65 13.99 -1.78
N ALA A 183 -5.21 13.01 -2.49
CA ALA A 183 -5.11 12.88 -3.94
C ALA A 183 -5.72 14.10 -4.66
N SER A 184 -6.89 14.57 -4.22
CA SER A 184 -7.56 15.73 -4.81
C SER A 184 -6.76 17.03 -4.61
N LEU A 185 -6.14 17.20 -3.44
CA LEU A 185 -5.22 18.30 -3.17
C LEU A 185 -3.97 18.20 -4.07
N ALA A 186 -3.42 17.00 -4.23
CA ALA A 186 -2.23 16.78 -5.07
C ALA A 186 -2.49 17.04 -6.57
N TYR A 187 -3.69 16.70 -7.08
CA TYR A 187 -4.10 17.02 -8.45
C TYR A 187 -4.21 18.55 -8.68
N GLY A 188 -4.33 19.34 -7.61
CA GLY A 188 -4.49 20.79 -7.69
C GLY A 188 -5.94 21.22 -7.92
N LEU A 189 -6.91 20.37 -7.56
CA LEU A 189 -8.33 20.70 -7.65
C LEU A 189 -8.72 21.79 -6.65
N ASP A 190 -7.95 22.00 -5.59
CA ASP A 190 -8.09 23.13 -4.65
C ASP A 190 -8.00 24.51 -5.32
N LYS A 191 -7.43 24.58 -6.53
CA LYS A 191 -7.37 25.81 -7.34
C LYS A 191 -8.69 26.13 -8.03
N ARG A 192 -9.63 25.19 -8.11
CA ARG A 192 -11.01 25.44 -8.55
C ARG A 192 -11.82 26.01 -7.39
N LYS A 193 -12.89 26.76 -7.70
CA LYS A 193 -13.80 27.28 -6.66
C LYS A 193 -14.83 26.25 -6.27
N ASP A 194 -15.43 25.60 -7.26
CA ASP A 194 -16.51 24.64 -7.10
C ASP A 194 -16.34 23.47 -8.07
N GLY A 195 -16.91 22.32 -7.72
CA GLY A 195 -16.99 21.15 -8.59
C GLY A 195 -17.27 19.86 -7.83
N VAL A 196 -17.58 18.80 -8.56
CA VAL A 196 -17.77 17.45 -8.04
C VAL A 196 -16.73 16.52 -8.65
N VAL A 197 -16.03 15.80 -7.78
CA VAL A 197 -14.88 14.97 -8.14
C VAL A 197 -15.14 13.56 -7.66
N ALA A 198 -14.95 12.58 -8.53
CA ALA A 198 -14.86 11.18 -8.12
C ALA A 198 -13.38 10.78 -8.02
N VAL A 199 -12.95 10.30 -6.85
CA VAL A 199 -11.62 9.73 -6.67
C VAL A 199 -11.75 8.22 -6.66
N TYR A 200 -11.23 7.59 -7.72
CA TYR A 200 -11.17 6.14 -7.90
C TYR A 200 -9.74 5.69 -7.56
N ASP A 201 -9.56 5.01 -6.44
CA ASP A 201 -8.26 4.54 -5.95
C ASP A 201 -8.27 3.01 -5.93
N LEU A 202 -7.50 2.40 -6.83
CA LEU A 202 -7.35 0.95 -6.92
C LEU A 202 -5.90 0.57 -6.66
N GLY A 203 -5.57 0.44 -5.38
CA GLY A 203 -4.24 0.07 -4.93
C GLY A 203 -3.93 -1.43 -5.05
N GLY A 204 -2.82 -1.84 -4.44
CA GLY A 204 -2.47 -3.27 -4.38
C GLY A 204 -3.38 -4.09 -3.47
N GLY A 205 -4.00 -3.45 -2.47
CA GLY A 205 -4.74 -4.14 -1.41
C GLY A 205 -6.23 -3.84 -1.32
N THR A 206 -6.61 -2.64 -1.75
CA THR A 206 -7.90 -2.04 -1.43
C THR A 206 -8.39 -1.25 -2.63
N PHE A 207 -9.71 -1.17 -2.74
CA PHE A 207 -10.38 -0.31 -3.67
C PHE A 207 -11.22 0.70 -2.90
N ASP A 208 -11.07 1.98 -3.23
CA ASP A 208 -11.73 3.10 -2.60
C ASP A 208 -12.37 3.98 -3.69
N ILE A 209 -13.64 4.35 -3.51
CA ILE A 209 -14.32 5.35 -4.34
C ILE A 209 -14.94 6.42 -3.45
N SER A 210 -14.50 7.66 -3.63
CA SER A 210 -15.05 8.81 -2.91
C SER A 210 -15.57 9.86 -3.86
N ILE A 211 -16.75 10.39 -3.56
CA ILE A 211 -17.29 11.56 -4.25
C ILE A 211 -17.09 12.75 -3.34
N LEU A 212 -16.36 13.74 -3.85
CA LEU A 212 -16.02 14.96 -3.15
C LEU A 212 -16.73 16.13 -3.82
N ARG A 213 -17.28 17.03 -3.01
CA ARG A 213 -17.71 18.34 -3.45
C ARG A 213 -16.68 19.37 -3.04
N LEU A 214 -16.15 20.08 -4.02
CA LEU A 214 -15.38 21.29 -3.77
C LEU A 214 -16.36 22.45 -3.70
N LYS A 215 -16.27 23.23 -2.62
CA LYS A 215 -17.02 24.49 -2.49
C LYS A 215 -16.15 25.52 -1.79
N ASP A 216 -15.94 26.66 -2.44
CA ASP A 216 -15.07 27.73 -1.96
C ASP A 216 -13.67 27.24 -1.55
N GLY A 217 -13.10 26.28 -2.30
CA GLY A 217 -11.79 25.69 -2.02
C GLY A 217 -11.76 24.64 -0.89
N ILE A 218 -12.91 24.30 -0.30
CA ILE A 218 -13.04 23.29 0.75
C ILE A 218 -13.59 22.00 0.15
N PHE A 219 -12.90 20.88 0.38
CA PHE A 219 -13.39 19.56 0.01
C PHE A 219 -14.31 19.01 1.11
N GLU A 220 -15.54 18.69 0.72
CA GLU A 220 -16.51 17.94 1.50
C GLU A 220 -16.66 16.54 0.90
N VAL A 221 -16.52 15.49 1.71
CA VAL A 221 -16.81 14.12 1.27
C VAL A 221 -18.32 13.94 1.26
N LEU A 222 -18.92 13.77 0.08
CA LEU A 222 -20.36 13.52 -0.04
C LEU A 222 -20.69 12.05 0.26
N ALA A 223 -19.89 11.14 -0.28
CA ALA A 223 -20.01 9.71 -0.07
C ALA A 223 -18.66 9.03 -0.23
N THR A 224 -18.50 7.89 0.44
CA THR A 224 -17.38 6.97 0.24
C THR A 224 -17.90 5.55 0.23
N ASN A 225 -17.35 4.73 -0.66
CA ASN A 225 -17.59 3.30 -0.71
C ASN A 225 -16.28 2.60 -1.14
N GLY A 226 -16.25 1.28 -1.16
CA GLY A 226 -15.05 0.56 -1.53
C GLY A 226 -15.11 -0.93 -1.19
N ASP A 227 -13.97 -1.58 -1.38
CA ASP A 227 -13.74 -2.98 -1.01
C ASP A 227 -12.34 -3.10 -0.39
N THR A 228 -12.29 -3.50 0.89
CA THR A 228 -11.04 -3.59 1.65
C THR A 228 -10.20 -4.82 1.29
N HIS A 229 -10.69 -5.65 0.36
CA HIS A 229 -10.12 -6.92 -0.08
C HIS A 229 -10.18 -7.03 -1.61
N LEU A 230 -9.84 -5.95 -2.30
CA LEU A 230 -9.83 -5.88 -3.75
C LEU A 230 -8.68 -4.99 -4.21
N GLY A 231 -7.74 -5.55 -4.95
CA GLY A 231 -6.65 -4.77 -5.54
C GLY A 231 -5.73 -5.59 -6.42
N GLY A 232 -4.52 -5.05 -6.64
CA GLY A 232 -3.48 -5.71 -7.41
C GLY A 232 -3.08 -7.10 -6.90
N ASP A 233 -3.14 -7.36 -5.59
CA ASP A 233 -2.81 -8.65 -4.98
C ASP A 233 -3.76 -9.77 -5.46
N ASP A 234 -5.04 -9.46 -5.69
CA ASP A 234 -6.05 -10.40 -6.17
C ASP A 234 -5.74 -10.86 -7.62
N ILE A 235 -5.27 -9.92 -8.44
CA ILE A 235 -4.79 -10.20 -9.79
C ILE A 235 -3.53 -11.08 -9.75
N ASP A 236 -2.57 -10.72 -8.89
CA ASP A 236 -1.33 -11.46 -8.73
C ASP A 236 -1.59 -12.90 -8.28
N ASN A 237 -2.42 -13.09 -7.27
CA ASN A 237 -2.77 -14.40 -6.74
C ASN A 237 -3.45 -15.30 -7.80
N ARG A 238 -4.32 -14.72 -8.63
CA ARG A 238 -4.95 -15.46 -9.73
C ARG A 238 -3.93 -15.92 -10.77
N LEU A 239 -3.03 -15.04 -11.19
CA LEU A 239 -2.00 -15.38 -12.16
C LEU A 239 -0.97 -16.38 -11.60
N ILE A 240 -0.61 -16.26 -10.32
CA ILE A 240 0.26 -17.22 -9.62
C ILE A 240 -0.39 -18.61 -9.61
N ARG A 241 -1.68 -18.70 -9.27
CA ARG A 241 -2.40 -19.98 -9.25
C ARG A 241 -2.36 -20.67 -10.62
N ILE A 242 -2.66 -19.93 -11.69
CA ILE A 242 -2.59 -20.43 -13.07
C ILE A 242 -1.18 -20.94 -13.38
N ALA A 243 -0.15 -20.15 -13.07
CA ALA A 243 1.23 -20.55 -13.34
C ALA A 243 1.68 -21.75 -12.49
N LEU A 244 1.22 -21.89 -11.25
CA LEU A 244 1.49 -23.07 -10.43
C LEU A 244 0.81 -24.34 -11.01
N GLU A 245 -0.41 -24.22 -11.52
CA GLU A 245 -1.12 -25.31 -12.20
C GLU A 245 -0.42 -25.72 -13.50
N ASP A 246 0.08 -24.76 -14.29
CA ASP A 246 0.89 -25.03 -15.48
C ASP A 246 2.19 -25.75 -15.11
N ILE A 247 2.92 -25.22 -14.12
CA ILE A 247 4.16 -25.82 -13.62
C ILE A 247 3.90 -27.24 -13.12
N ALA A 248 2.85 -27.47 -12.32
CA ALA A 248 2.52 -28.82 -11.84
C ALA A 248 2.32 -29.81 -13.00
N THR A 249 1.68 -29.34 -14.08
CA THR A 249 1.42 -30.13 -15.28
C THR A 249 2.68 -30.36 -16.11
N GLU A 250 3.43 -29.31 -16.45
CA GLU A 250 4.64 -29.37 -17.28
C GLU A 250 5.79 -30.08 -16.55
N TRP A 251 5.91 -29.83 -15.26
CA TRP A 251 7.04 -30.31 -14.47
C TRP A 251 6.77 -31.63 -13.76
N GLY A 252 5.50 -32.02 -13.61
CA GLY A 252 5.10 -33.16 -12.80
C GLY A 252 5.40 -32.96 -11.30
N ALA A 253 5.48 -31.70 -10.84
CA ALA A 253 5.83 -31.35 -9.47
C ALA A 253 5.08 -30.10 -9.00
N ASP A 254 4.43 -30.19 -7.85
CA ASP A 254 3.72 -29.06 -7.24
C ASP A 254 4.69 -28.17 -6.44
N LEU A 255 4.75 -26.89 -6.79
CA LEU A 255 5.56 -25.88 -6.10
C LEU A 255 4.76 -25.06 -5.07
N SER A 256 3.44 -25.26 -4.95
CA SER A 256 2.57 -24.45 -4.09
C SER A 256 3.00 -24.43 -2.63
N GLY A 257 3.58 -25.53 -2.13
CA GLY A 257 4.13 -25.65 -0.77
C GLY A 257 5.55 -25.11 -0.60
N ASN A 258 6.21 -24.63 -1.67
CA ASN A 258 7.58 -24.13 -1.63
C ASN A 258 7.58 -22.60 -1.59
N GLY A 259 7.77 -22.05 -0.39
CA GLY A 259 7.73 -20.60 -0.17
C GLY A 259 8.68 -19.80 -1.07
N GLU A 260 9.92 -20.25 -1.23
CA GLU A 260 10.91 -19.59 -2.08
C GLU A 260 10.47 -19.57 -3.56
N ALA A 261 10.07 -20.72 -4.10
CA ALA A 261 9.62 -20.84 -5.49
C ALA A 261 8.36 -19.99 -5.75
N VAL A 262 7.41 -19.98 -4.81
CA VAL A 262 6.20 -19.15 -4.89
C VAL A 262 6.54 -17.66 -4.89
N GLN A 263 7.50 -17.21 -4.08
CA GLN A 263 7.91 -15.80 -4.08
C GLN A 263 8.67 -15.39 -5.34
N LEU A 264 9.53 -16.27 -5.88
CA LEU A 264 10.18 -16.05 -7.18
C LEU A 264 9.13 -15.92 -8.29
N LEU A 265 8.14 -16.82 -8.30
CA LEU A 265 7.05 -16.78 -9.27
C LEU A 265 6.18 -15.53 -9.10
N ARG A 266 5.83 -15.14 -7.86
CA ARG A 266 5.10 -13.91 -7.57
C ARG A 266 5.79 -12.68 -8.15
N ARG A 267 7.11 -12.58 -7.99
CA ARG A 267 7.90 -11.48 -8.56
C ARG A 267 7.80 -11.44 -10.09
N ALA A 268 7.89 -12.60 -10.76
CA ALA A 268 7.76 -12.70 -12.20
C ALA A 268 6.35 -12.33 -12.69
N VAL A 269 5.31 -12.77 -11.96
CA VAL A 269 3.90 -12.45 -12.24
C VAL A 269 3.64 -10.95 -12.12
N ILE A 270 4.09 -10.31 -11.02
CA ILE A 270 3.91 -8.86 -10.82
C ILE A 270 4.56 -8.09 -11.96
N ALA A 271 5.80 -8.45 -12.33
CA ALA A 271 6.51 -7.80 -13.44
C ALA A 271 5.76 -7.95 -14.76
N ALA A 272 5.24 -9.14 -15.08
CA ALA A 272 4.46 -9.36 -16.29
C ALA A 272 3.13 -8.58 -16.29
N LYS A 273 2.41 -8.56 -15.15
CA LYS A 273 1.18 -7.77 -14.97
C LYS A 273 1.42 -6.28 -15.23
N GLU A 274 2.47 -5.72 -14.62
CA GLU A 274 2.82 -4.31 -14.78
C GLU A 274 3.24 -3.98 -16.22
N GLN A 275 3.99 -4.85 -16.88
CA GLN A 275 4.36 -4.69 -18.29
C GLN A 275 3.13 -4.68 -19.20
N LEU A 276 2.15 -5.55 -18.95
CA LEU A 276 0.94 -5.64 -19.77
C LEU A 276 0.11 -4.37 -19.80
N SER A 277 0.28 -3.45 -18.84
CA SER A 277 -0.30 -2.10 -18.90
C SER A 277 0.22 -1.26 -20.07
N PHE A 278 1.42 -1.58 -20.59
CA PHE A 278 2.10 -0.79 -21.63
C PHE A 278 2.30 -1.55 -22.94
N VAL A 279 2.50 -2.87 -22.87
CA VAL A 279 2.74 -3.72 -24.05
C VAL A 279 1.62 -4.73 -24.29
N PRO A 280 1.42 -5.20 -25.54
CA PRO A 280 0.35 -6.15 -25.87
C PRO A 280 0.60 -7.59 -25.39
N ALA A 281 1.83 -7.93 -25.00
CA ALA A 281 2.19 -9.24 -24.44
C ALA A 281 3.40 -9.12 -23.50
N ALA A 282 3.48 -9.99 -22.50
CA ALA A 282 4.60 -10.10 -21.57
C ALA A 282 4.86 -11.58 -21.23
N ASN A 283 6.05 -11.90 -20.72
CA ASN A 283 6.40 -13.27 -20.31
C ASN A 283 6.45 -13.39 -18.79
N ILE A 284 5.83 -14.45 -18.26
CA ILE A 284 6.08 -14.92 -16.90
C ILE A 284 7.20 -15.95 -17.00
N GLU A 285 8.35 -15.65 -16.41
CA GLU A 285 9.54 -16.52 -16.45
C GLU A 285 9.99 -16.90 -15.03
N LEU A 286 10.18 -18.19 -14.82
CA LEU A 286 10.73 -18.75 -13.59
C LEU A 286 11.84 -19.74 -13.92
N GLU A 287 13.01 -19.55 -13.31
CA GLU A 287 14.04 -20.59 -13.25
C GLU A 287 14.16 -21.05 -11.80
N TYR A 288 13.94 -22.35 -11.56
CA TYR A 288 14.03 -22.93 -10.22
C TYR A 288 14.67 -24.32 -10.29
N ARG A 289 15.76 -24.51 -9.53
CA ARG A 289 16.51 -25.78 -9.45
C ARG A 289 16.87 -26.36 -10.83
N GLY A 290 17.29 -25.50 -11.76
CA GLY A 290 17.70 -25.90 -13.12
C GLY A 290 16.55 -26.23 -14.08
N ARG A 291 15.29 -26.02 -13.68
CA ARG A 291 14.13 -26.10 -14.57
C ARG A 291 13.64 -24.70 -14.90
N ARG A 292 13.22 -24.50 -16.15
CA ARG A 292 12.67 -23.22 -16.63
C ARG A 292 11.18 -23.38 -16.96
N TYR A 293 10.40 -22.41 -16.52
CA TYR A 293 9.00 -22.22 -16.86
C TYR A 293 8.89 -20.87 -17.56
N GLN A 294 8.16 -20.83 -18.67
CA GLN A 294 7.94 -19.63 -19.43
C GLN A 294 6.54 -19.66 -20.03
N ARG A 295 5.75 -18.64 -19.73
CA ARG A 295 4.42 -18.45 -20.31
C ARG A 295 4.30 -17.05 -20.89
N GLU A 296 4.05 -16.97 -22.18
CA GLU A 296 3.62 -15.72 -22.81
C GLU A 296 2.15 -15.45 -22.42
N LEU A 297 1.89 -14.26 -21.90
CA LEU A 297 0.56 -13.76 -21.60
C LEU A 297 0.27 -12.58 -22.51
N LYS A 298 -0.77 -12.69 -23.35
CA LYS A 298 -1.29 -11.59 -24.16
C LYS A 298 -2.23 -10.73 -23.33
N ARG A 299 -2.23 -9.41 -23.58
CA ARG A 299 -3.09 -8.44 -22.87
C ARG A 299 -4.57 -8.82 -22.93
N GLU A 300 -5.06 -9.25 -24.09
CA GLU A 300 -6.46 -9.67 -24.26
C GLU A 300 -6.83 -10.84 -23.33
N LEU A 301 -5.96 -11.85 -23.22
CA LEU A 301 -6.18 -12.97 -22.30
C LEU A 301 -6.10 -12.50 -20.85
N PHE A 302 -5.13 -11.65 -20.52
CA PHE A 302 -5.01 -11.06 -19.19
C PHE A 302 -6.26 -10.28 -18.78
N GLU A 303 -6.77 -9.39 -19.63
CA GLU A 303 -8.00 -8.62 -19.40
C GLU A 303 -9.21 -9.53 -19.16
N ASN A 304 -9.33 -10.62 -19.91
CA ASN A 304 -10.37 -11.62 -19.69
C ASN A 304 -10.20 -12.36 -18.35
N LEU A 305 -8.96 -12.67 -17.96
CA LEU A 305 -8.66 -13.33 -16.70
C LEU A 305 -8.93 -12.46 -15.49
N ILE A 306 -8.93 -11.13 -15.61
CA ILE A 306 -9.16 -10.21 -14.48
C ILE A 306 -10.52 -9.49 -14.53
N ARG A 307 -11.34 -9.78 -15.54
CA ARG A 307 -12.57 -9.02 -15.82
C ARG A 307 -13.50 -8.94 -14.61
N ASP A 308 -13.76 -10.05 -13.93
CA ASP A 308 -14.60 -10.08 -12.73
C ASP A 308 -13.99 -9.33 -11.54
N ILE A 309 -12.65 -9.27 -11.43
CA ILE A 309 -11.96 -8.47 -10.41
C ILE A 309 -12.20 -6.98 -10.68
N VAL A 310 -12.08 -6.55 -11.94
CA VAL A 310 -12.36 -5.16 -12.32
C VAL A 310 -13.85 -4.84 -12.19
N ASP A 311 -14.74 -5.73 -12.62
CA ASP A 311 -16.18 -5.53 -12.55
C ASP A 311 -16.69 -5.38 -11.10
N ARG A 312 -16.00 -5.99 -10.12
CA ARG A 312 -16.30 -5.79 -8.69
C ARG A 312 -16.19 -4.33 -8.25
N THR A 313 -15.38 -3.49 -8.90
CA THR A 313 -15.26 -2.06 -8.55
C THR A 313 -16.49 -1.25 -8.95
N LEU A 314 -17.27 -1.74 -9.93
CA LEU A 314 -18.46 -1.03 -10.43
C LEU A 314 -19.59 -0.98 -9.41
N GLY A 315 -19.71 -1.99 -8.54
CA GLY A 315 -20.72 -2.03 -7.48
C GLY A 315 -20.58 -0.85 -6.51
N PRO A 316 -19.43 -0.72 -5.82
CA PRO A 316 -19.17 0.42 -4.95
C PRO A 316 -19.25 1.77 -5.66
N CYS A 317 -18.82 1.88 -6.92
CA CYS A 317 -18.95 3.13 -7.69
C CYS A 317 -20.43 3.56 -7.84
N ARG A 318 -21.31 2.62 -8.21
CA ARG A 318 -22.76 2.89 -8.34
C ARG A 318 -23.37 3.24 -6.99
N GLN A 319 -23.00 2.53 -5.93
CA GLN A 319 -23.51 2.81 -4.58
C GLN A 319 -23.05 4.18 -4.08
N CYS A 320 -21.78 4.54 -4.29
CA CYS A 320 -21.23 5.84 -3.90
C CYS A 320 -21.97 7.00 -4.61
N LEU A 321 -22.27 6.86 -5.90
CA LEU A 321 -23.09 7.83 -6.65
C LEU A 321 -24.51 7.96 -6.08
N MET A 322 -25.17 6.84 -5.76
CA MET A 322 -26.49 6.84 -5.15
C MET A 322 -26.49 7.50 -3.78
N ASP A 323 -25.51 7.18 -2.93
CA ASP A 323 -25.37 7.74 -1.58
C ASP A 323 -25.08 9.25 -1.62
N ALA A 324 -24.31 9.71 -2.62
CA ALA A 324 -24.08 11.14 -2.87
C ALA A 324 -25.30 11.86 -3.49
N GLY A 325 -26.31 11.12 -3.95
CA GLY A 325 -27.49 11.66 -4.62
C GLY A 325 -27.17 12.27 -5.99
N LEU A 326 -26.22 11.69 -6.73
CA LEU A 326 -25.73 12.22 -8.01
C LEU A 326 -25.81 11.18 -9.13
N ALA A 327 -26.08 11.65 -10.34
CA ALA A 327 -25.93 10.88 -11.57
C ALA A 327 -24.49 10.98 -12.12
N PRO A 328 -24.03 10.01 -12.95
CA PRO A 328 -22.66 10.03 -13.48
C PRO A 328 -22.27 11.28 -14.28
N ASP A 329 -23.24 11.89 -14.97
CA ASP A 329 -23.05 13.13 -15.77
C ASP A 329 -22.92 14.40 -14.91
N GLN A 330 -23.10 14.28 -13.59
CA GLN A 330 -22.88 15.36 -12.62
C GLN A 330 -21.49 15.32 -11.98
N ILE A 331 -20.63 14.37 -12.38
CA ILE A 331 -19.23 14.31 -11.97
C ILE A 331 -18.41 15.13 -12.97
N ASP A 332 -17.75 16.19 -12.49
CA ASP A 332 -16.96 17.09 -13.34
C ASP A 332 -15.59 16.48 -13.69
N GLU A 333 -14.99 15.72 -12.76
CA GLU A 333 -13.66 15.15 -12.91
C GLU A 333 -13.58 13.76 -12.24
N VAL A 334 -12.82 12.87 -12.86
CA VAL A 334 -12.45 11.57 -12.27
C VAL A 334 -10.94 11.54 -12.05
N VAL A 335 -10.53 11.39 -10.80
CA VAL A 335 -9.12 11.23 -10.40
C VAL A 335 -8.88 9.75 -10.18
N MET A 336 -8.03 9.14 -11.01
CA MET A 336 -7.55 7.78 -10.82
C MET A 336 -6.25 7.80 -10.02
N VAL A 337 -6.22 7.06 -8.92
CA VAL A 337 -5.09 6.93 -7.99
C VAL A 337 -4.54 5.51 -8.02
#